data_AF-A0A6A4KKR3-F1
#
_entry.id   AF-A0A6A4KKR3-F1
#
_cell.length_a   1.000
_cell.length_b   1.000
_cell.length_c   1.000
_cell.angle_alpha   90.00
_cell.angle_beta   90.00
_cell.angle_gamma   90.00
#
_symmetry.space_group_name_H-M   'P 1'
#
loop_
_entity.id
_entity.type
_entity.pdbx_description
1 polymer ?
#
loop_
_entity_poly.entity_id
_entity_poly.type
_entity_poly.pdbx_seq_one_letter_code
_entity_poly.pdbx_strand_id
1 'polypeptide(L)'
;MVVGFDVCHDKALSQTSVGALVASLDSSYTRYYSSVTFHKDGSELCDLLAAVFMKCLVAFRSNNNGLLPTRIFFYRDRVGEGNYHYTLEVEVAKIVAMWNSTYPEAGECPLTYIIVSKGINAKIFLKANTPHLTPM
;
A
#
# COMPACT_ATOMS: atom_id res chain seq x y z
N MET A 1 10.49 -6.39 2.13
CA MET A 1 9.54 -5.58 2.92
C MET A 1 8.14 -5.75 2.35
N VAL A 2 7.14 -5.92 3.21
CA VAL A 2 5.72 -5.94 2.87
C VAL A 2 5.08 -4.70 3.45
N VAL A 3 4.26 -4.02 2.65
CA VAL A 3 3.58 -2.78 3.01
C VAL A 3 2.09 -2.95 2.73
N GLY A 4 1.26 -2.47 3.65
CA GLY A 4 -0.18 -2.33 3.48
C GLY A 4 -0.58 -0.86 3.58
N PHE A 5 -1.50 -0.43 2.73
CA PHE A 5 -2.08 0.90 2.77
C PHE A 5 -3.58 0.84 2.54
N ASP A 6 -4.34 1.48 3.43
CA ASP A 6 -5.79 1.64 3.34
C ASP A 6 -6.18 3.11 3.53
N VAL A 7 -7.30 3.50 2.91
CA VAL A 7 -7.88 4.83 3.03
C VAL A 7 -9.32 4.69 3.53
N CYS A 8 -9.58 5.28 4.69
CA CYS A 8 -10.91 5.38 5.24
C CYS A 8 -11.45 6.80 5.03
N HIS A 9 -12.67 6.90 4.49
CA HIS A 9 -13.37 8.17 4.35
C HIS A 9 -14.31 8.37 5.54
N ASP A 10 -14.04 9.38 6.36
CA ASP A 10 -14.96 9.75 7.44
C ASP A 10 -15.89 10.88 6.98
N LYS A 11 -17.18 10.55 6.86
CA LYS A 11 -18.21 11.54 6.48
C LYS A 11 -18.58 12.48 7.63
N ALA A 12 -18.28 12.11 8.88
CA ALA A 12 -18.59 12.90 10.07
C ALA A 12 -17.51 13.95 10.37
N LEU A 13 -16.25 13.67 10.04
CA LEU A 13 -15.10 14.56 10.23
C LEU A 13 -14.83 15.42 8.98
N SER A 14 -15.66 16.44 8.74
CA SER A 14 -15.37 17.53 7.80
C SER A 14 -14.87 17.10 6.40
N GLN A 15 -15.37 15.97 5.86
CA GLN A 15 -14.91 15.40 4.57
C GLN A 15 -13.40 15.06 4.52
N THR A 16 -12.79 14.77 5.67
CA THR A 16 -11.39 14.38 5.75
C THR A 16 -11.26 12.87 5.61
N SER A 17 -10.32 12.44 4.78
CA SER A 17 -9.97 11.05 4.56
C SER A 17 -8.71 10.72 5.33
N VAL A 18 -8.63 9.49 5.84
CA VAL A 18 -7.52 9.01 6.67
C VAL A 18 -6.80 7.90 5.93
N GLY A 19 -5.52 8.10 5.64
CA GLY A 19 -4.63 7.09 5.09
C GLY A 19 -3.84 6.42 6.20
N ALA A 20 -3.77 5.10 6.19
CA ALA A 20 -2.99 4.33 7.16
C ALA A 20 -2.00 3.43 6.41
N LEU A 21 -0.71 3.61 6.67
CA LEU A 21 0.37 2.78 6.14
C LEU A 21 0.95 1.91 7.25
N VAL A 22 1.14 0.62 6.96
CA VAL A 22 1.82 -0.33 7.84
C VAL A 22 2.87 -1.09 7.03
N ALA A 23 4.06 -1.30 7.58
CA ALA A 23 5.14 -1.97 6.86
C ALA A 23 6.01 -2.85 7.76
N SER A 24 6.35 -4.05 7.28
CA SER A 24 7.23 -4.99 7.98
C SER A 24 8.65 -4.45 8.10
N LEU A 25 9.28 -4.62 9.26
CA LEU A 25 10.66 -4.21 9.53
C LEU A 25 11.65 -5.37 9.60
N ASP A 26 11.17 -6.62 9.65
CA ASP A 26 11.98 -7.83 9.73
C ASP A 26 11.47 -8.96 8.83
N SER A 27 12.33 -9.95 8.59
CA SER A 27 12.03 -11.12 7.76
C SER A 27 11.06 -12.11 8.41
N SER A 28 10.93 -12.08 9.74
CA SER A 28 9.93 -12.84 10.48
C SER A 28 8.54 -12.22 10.44
N TYR A 29 8.40 -11.00 9.89
CA TYR A 29 7.13 -10.26 9.83
C TYR A 29 6.49 -10.09 11.22
N THR A 30 7.32 -9.81 12.22
CA THR A 30 6.89 -9.66 13.62
C THR A 30 6.95 -8.21 14.11
N ARG A 31 7.69 -7.36 13.40
CA ARG A 31 7.82 -5.93 13.74
C ARG A 31 7.33 -5.07 12.60
N TYR A 32 6.57 -4.03 12.94
CA TYR A 32 5.94 -3.15 11.97
C TYR A 32 6.17 -1.69 12.29
N TYR A 33 6.42 -0.91 11.24
CA TYR A 33 6.24 0.54 11.25
C TYR A 33 4.80 0.85 10.87
N SER A 34 4.20 1.85 11.51
CA SER A 34 2.87 2.34 11.16
C SER A 34 2.84 3.86 11.15
N SER A 35 2.08 4.44 10.22
CA SER A 35 1.86 5.88 10.15
C SER A 35 0.47 6.19 9.62
N VAL A 36 -0.10 7.28 10.10
CA VAL A 36 -1.43 7.76 9.73
C VAL A 36 -1.30 9.17 9.15
N THR A 37 -2.04 9.44 8.09
CA THR A 37 -2.12 10.75 7.46
C THR A 37 -3.56 11.17 7.24
N PHE A 38 -3.80 12.47 7.33
CA PHE A 38 -5.10 13.07 7.05
C PHE A 38 -4.99 13.83 5.74
N HIS A 39 -5.95 13.66 4.85
CA HIS A 39 -5.97 14.29 3.53
C HIS A 39 -7.40 14.64 3.13
N LYS A 40 -7.55 15.70 2.34
CA LYS A 40 -8.85 16.18 1.83
C LYS A 40 -9.13 15.69 0.42
N ASP A 41 -8.10 15.47 -0.37
CA ASP A 41 -8.22 15.04 -1.76
C ASP A 41 -7.17 14.00 -2.16
N GLY A 42 -7.29 13.50 -3.40
CA GLY A 42 -6.41 12.47 -3.95
C GLY A 42 -4.98 12.94 -4.25
N SER A 43 -4.75 14.22 -4.54
CA SER A 43 -3.39 14.71 -4.79
C SER A 43 -2.60 14.74 -3.49
N GLU A 44 -3.20 15.29 -2.44
CA GLU A 44 -2.64 15.36 -1.10
C GLU A 44 -2.36 13.94 -0.57
N LEU A 45 -3.26 13.00 -0.81
CA LEU A 45 -3.05 11.58 -0.50
C LEU A 45 -1.76 11.04 -1.12
N CYS A 46 -1.53 11.27 -2.41
CA CYS A 46 -0.38 10.72 -3.10
C CYS A 46 0.94 11.30 -2.57
N ASP A 47 0.97 12.61 -2.28
CA ASP A 47 2.15 13.27 -1.72
C ASP A 47 2.45 12.76 -0.30
N LEU A 48 1.42 12.65 0.54
CA LEU A 48 1.53 12.12 1.89
C LEU A 48 1.93 10.65 1.91
N LEU A 49 1.39 9.84 0.99
CA LEU A 49 1.74 8.44 0.85
C LEU A 49 3.22 8.27 0.54
N ALA A 50 3.75 8.99 -0.46
CA ALA A 50 5.15 8.92 -0.82
C ALA A 50 6.05 9.36 0.36
N ALA A 51 5.69 10.47 1.04
CA ALA A 51 6.44 10.94 2.20
C ALA A 51 6.45 9.93 3.37
N VAL A 52 5.31 9.31 3.68
CA VAL A 52 5.22 8.29 4.74
C VAL A 52 5.95 7.02 4.36
N PHE A 53 5.91 6.62 3.09
CA PHE A 53 6.68 5.48 2.60
C PHE A 53 8.19 5.71 2.75
N MET A 54 8.68 6.93 2.54
CA MET A 54 10.09 7.26 2.81
C MET A 54 10.44 7.14 4.29
N LYS A 55 9.57 7.59 5.20
CA LYS A 55 9.76 7.41 6.66
C LYS A 55 9.80 5.93 7.03
N CYS A 56 8.97 5.11 6.41
CA CYS A 56 9.01 3.66 6.55
C CYS A 56 10.37 3.07 6.11
N LEU A 57 10.91 3.50 4.97
CA LEU A 57 12.23 3.03 4.50
C LEU A 57 13.36 3.43 5.46
N VAL A 58 13.32 4.64 6.02
CA VAL A 58 14.25 5.07 7.07
C VAL A 58 14.13 4.15 8.29
N ALA A 59 12.92 3.85 8.75
CA ALA A 59 12.70 2.93 9.86
C ALA A 59 13.22 1.51 9.56
N PHE A 60 13.02 1.02 8.33
CA PHE A 60 13.55 -0.27 7.88
C PHE A 60 15.08 -0.28 7.92
N ARG A 61 15.75 0.71 7.34
CA ARG A 61 17.22 0.81 7.34
C ARG A 61 17.79 0.81 8.76
N SER A 62 17.21 1.63 9.65
CA SER A 62 17.64 1.69 11.06
C SER A 62 17.51 0.35 11.78
N ASN A 63 16.56 -0.49 11.39
CA ASN A 63 16.35 -1.83 11.96
C ASN A 63 17.17 -2.94 11.29
N ASN A 64 17.80 -2.66 10.14
CA ASN A 64 18.46 -3.66 9.30
C ASN A 64 19.90 -3.22 8.95
N ASN A 65 20.64 -2.66 9.91
CA ASN A 65 22.05 -2.29 9.77
C ASN A 65 22.34 -1.35 8.58
N GLY A 66 21.42 -0.44 8.28
CA GLY A 66 21.55 0.52 7.19
C GLY A 66 21.18 -0.02 5.81
N LEU A 67 20.79 -1.30 5.70
CA LEU A 67 20.38 -1.92 4.45
C LEU A 67 18.95 -1.53 4.05
N LEU A 68 18.76 -1.32 2.75
CA LEU A 68 17.45 -1.14 2.14
C LEU A 68 16.80 -2.50 1.84
N PRO A 69 15.46 -2.56 1.73
CA PRO A 69 14.79 -3.79 1.33
C PRO A 69 15.11 -4.15 -0.12
N THR A 70 15.48 -5.40 -0.37
CA THR A 70 15.79 -5.92 -1.71
C THR A 70 14.55 -6.14 -2.59
N ARG A 71 13.36 -6.23 -1.97
CA ARG A 71 12.07 -6.32 -2.64
C ARG A 71 10.98 -5.72 -1.77
N ILE A 72 10.05 -5.00 -2.39
CA ILE A 72 8.94 -4.31 -1.73
C ILE A 72 7.63 -4.80 -2.35
N PHE A 73 6.79 -5.45 -1.55
CA PHE A 73 5.41 -5.76 -1.93
C PHE A 73 4.49 -4.75 -1.27
N PHE A 74 3.79 -3.96 -2.08
CA PHE A 74 2.91 -2.91 -1.61
C PHE A 74 1.46 -3.28 -1.91
N TYR A 75 0.67 -3.56 -0.87
CA TYR A 75 -0.75 -3.89 -0.97
C TYR A 75 -1.60 -2.65 -0.70
N ARG A 76 -2.33 -2.21 -1.72
CA ARG A 76 -3.25 -1.07 -1.68
C ARG A 76 -4.69 -1.55 -1.62
N ASP A 77 -5.37 -1.37 -0.48
CA ASP A 77 -6.80 -1.66 -0.33
C ASP A 77 -7.66 -0.47 -0.80
N ARG A 78 -8.95 -0.65 -1.06
CA ARG A 78 -9.94 0.42 -1.35
C ARG A 78 -9.56 1.37 -2.49
N VAL A 79 -9.15 0.84 -3.64
CA VAL A 79 -9.11 1.60 -4.89
C VAL A 79 -10.40 1.31 -5.66
N GLY A 80 -11.18 2.36 -5.96
CA GLY A 80 -12.35 2.23 -6.83
C GLY A 80 -11.93 1.86 -8.25
N GLU A 81 -12.72 1.04 -8.95
CA GLU A 81 -12.39 0.52 -10.29
C GLU A 81 -12.03 1.61 -11.31
N GLY A 82 -12.70 2.76 -11.25
CA GLY A 82 -12.41 3.91 -12.12
C GLY A 82 -11.07 4.61 -11.85
N ASN A 83 -10.39 4.30 -10.74
CA ASN A 83 -9.19 5.00 -10.28
C ASN A 83 -7.91 4.15 -10.42
N TYR A 84 -7.98 2.93 -10.97
CA TYR A 84 -6.79 2.07 -11.12
C TYR A 84 -5.67 2.72 -11.92
N HIS A 85 -6.01 3.37 -13.03
CA HIS A 85 -5.05 4.10 -13.85
C HIS A 85 -4.42 5.27 -13.09
N TYR A 86 -5.22 6.06 -12.37
CA TYR A 86 -4.71 7.17 -11.55
C TYR A 86 -3.74 6.67 -10.46
N THR A 87 -4.11 5.60 -9.75
CA THR A 87 -3.23 5.01 -8.73
C THR A 87 -1.89 4.56 -9.33
N LEU A 88 -1.89 3.93 -10.50
CA LEU A 88 -0.66 3.52 -11.17
C LEU A 88 0.16 4.72 -11.69
N GLU A 89 -0.48 5.67 -12.36
CA GLU A 89 0.22 6.79 -13.01
C GLU A 89 0.69 7.86 -12.02
N VAL A 90 0.03 7.99 -10.87
CA VAL A 90 0.31 9.05 -9.89
C VAL A 90 0.94 8.51 -8.61
N GLU A 91 0.31 7.54 -7.92
CA GLU A 91 0.85 7.05 -6.65
C GLU A 91 2.18 6.31 -6.86
N VAL A 92 2.21 5.35 -7.79
CA VAL A 92 3.43 4.55 -8.06
C VAL A 92 4.54 5.45 -8.61
N ALA A 93 4.22 6.36 -9.54
CA ALA A 93 5.19 7.28 -10.10
C ALA A 93 5.83 8.17 -9.03
N LYS A 94 5.04 8.71 -8.09
CA LYS A 94 5.56 9.51 -6.96
C LYS A 94 6.43 8.68 -6.02
N ILE A 95 6.03 7.43 -5.71
CA ILE A 95 6.84 6.53 -4.88
C ILE A 95 8.20 6.24 -5.54
N VAL A 96 8.20 5.91 -6.83
CA VAL A 96 9.42 5.60 -7.58
C VAL A 96 10.31 6.84 -7.72
N ALA A 97 9.72 8.01 -8.00
CA ALA A 97 10.46 9.27 -8.07
C ALA A 97 11.13 9.62 -6.72
N MET A 98 10.41 9.45 -5.62
CA MET A 98 10.95 9.67 -4.28
C MET A 98 12.07 8.67 -3.94
N TRP A 99 11.93 7.41 -4.33
CA TRP A 99 12.99 6.41 -4.19
C TRP A 99 14.24 6.84 -4.95
N ASN A 100 14.13 7.13 -6.25
CA ASN A 100 15.26 7.49 -7.11
C ASN A 100 15.97 8.75 -6.63
N SER A 101 15.23 9.71 -6.08
CA SER A 101 15.79 10.93 -5.51
C SER A 101 16.51 10.70 -4.17
N THR A 102 15.96 9.83 -3.32
CA THR A 102 16.48 9.64 -1.96
C THR A 102 17.59 8.59 -1.88
N TYR A 103 17.53 7.56 -2.72
CA TYR A 103 18.47 6.43 -2.74
C TYR A 103 19.00 6.16 -4.16
N PRO A 104 19.63 7.15 -4.83
CA PRO A 104 20.16 6.96 -6.19
C PRO A 104 21.20 5.83 -6.27
N GLU A 105 21.92 5.58 -5.17
CA GLU A 105 22.91 4.51 -5.06
C GLU A 105 22.30 3.10 -5.01
N ALA A 106 21.02 2.99 -4.67
CA ALA A 106 20.33 1.71 -4.51
C ALA A 106 19.79 1.13 -5.84
N GLY A 107 19.91 1.88 -6.93
CA GLY A 107 19.38 1.51 -8.24
C GLY A 107 17.86 1.64 -8.33
N GLU A 108 17.26 0.91 -9.29
CA GLU A 108 15.82 0.94 -9.53
C GLU A 108 15.02 0.50 -8.30
N CYS A 109 13.87 1.16 -8.09
CA CYS A 109 12.97 0.83 -6.98
C CYS A 109 12.45 -0.61 -7.12
N PRO A 110 12.74 -1.54 -6.18
CA PRO A 110 12.35 -2.95 -6.31
C PRO A 110 10.89 -3.17 -5.86
N LEU A 111 9.97 -2.40 -6.44
CA LEU A 111 8.57 -2.30 -6.06
C LEU A 111 7.67 -3.24 -6.87
N THR A 112 6.80 -3.96 -6.18
CA THR A 112 5.63 -4.65 -6.74
C THR A 112 4.39 -4.07 -6.08
N TYR A 113 3.58 -3.37 -6.87
CA TYR A 113 2.37 -2.70 -6.39
C TYR A 113 1.13 -3.55 -6.70
N ILE A 114 0.38 -3.93 -5.68
CA ILE A 114 -0.74 -4.88 -5.74
C ILE A 114 -1.99 -4.16 -5.25
N ILE A 115 -2.96 -3.99 -6.14
CA ILE A 115 -4.28 -3.48 -5.78
C ILE A 115 -5.11 -4.65 -5.23
N VAL A 116 -5.69 -4.46 -4.05
CA VAL A 116 -6.51 -5.46 -3.36
C VAL A 116 -7.97 -5.03 -3.43
N SER A 117 -8.80 -5.82 -4.11
CA SER A 117 -10.25 -5.59 -4.22
C SER A 117 -11.00 -6.67 -3.46
N LYS A 118 -11.58 -6.32 -2.31
CA LYS A 118 -12.35 -7.25 -1.45
C LYS A 118 -13.86 -7.20 -1.71
N GLY A 119 -14.38 -6.05 -2.15
CA GLY A 119 -15.80 -5.84 -2.45
C GLY A 119 -16.18 -6.27 -3.87
N ILE A 120 -15.93 -7.53 -4.23
CA ILE A 120 -16.16 -8.05 -5.59
C ILE A 120 -17.40 -8.94 -5.67
N ASN A 121 -18.06 -8.95 -6.83
CA ASN A 121 -19.23 -9.80 -7.07
C ASN A 121 -18.89 -11.26 -7.41
N ALA A 122 -17.61 -11.55 -7.70
CA ALA A 122 -17.16 -12.89 -8.06
C ALA A 122 -17.36 -13.85 -6.87
N LYS A 123 -18.01 -14.98 -7.13
CA LYS A 123 -18.21 -16.06 -6.16
C LYS A 123 -17.58 -17.33 -6.70
N ILE A 124 -16.83 -18.02 -5.86
CA ILE A 124 -16.18 -19.29 -6.19
C ILE A 124 -16.91 -20.38 -5.42
N PHE A 125 -17.38 -21.40 -6.12
CA PHE A 125 -18.08 -22.54 -5.53
C PHE A 125 -17.28 -23.81 -5.79
N LEU A 126 -17.20 -24.69 -4.79
CA LEU A 126 -16.69 -26.03 -4.99
C LEU A 126 -17.67 -26.80 -5.89
N LYS A 127 -17.19 -27.35 -7.01
CA LYS A 127 -18.00 -28.21 -7.86
C LYS A 127 -18.30 -29.52 -7.13
N ALA A 128 -19.42 -29.59 -6.42
CA ALA A 128 -19.95 -30.82 -5.85
C ALA A 128 -20.87 -31.52 -6.86
N ASN A 129 -20.93 -32.86 -6.83
CA ASN A 129 -21.91 -33.65 -7.60
C ASN A 129 -23.35 -33.56 -7.05
N THR A 130 -23.62 -32.64 -6.13
CA THR A 130 -24.92 -32.45 -5.47
C THR A 130 -25.50 -31.06 -5.75
N PRO A 131 -26.83 -30.93 -5.92
CA PRO A 131 -27.50 -29.72 -6.45
C PRO A 131 -27.49 -28.50 -5.52
N HIS A 132 -26.88 -28.59 -4.33
CA HIS A 132 -26.81 -27.49 -3.38
C HIS A 132 -25.34 -27.14 -3.15
N LEU A 133 -24.91 -26.02 -3.75
CA LEU A 133 -23.56 -25.50 -3.62
C LEU A 133 -23.45 -24.65 -2.35
N THR A 134 -22.57 -25.06 -1.44
CA THR A 134 -22.17 -24.24 -0.29
C THR A 134 -21.07 -23.27 -0.73
N PRO A 135 -21.17 -21.96 -0.43
CA PRO A 135 -20.05 -21.04 -0.61
C PRO A 135 -18.89 -21.45 0.30
N MET A 136 -17.64 -21.36 -0.21
CA MET A 136 -16.45 -21.40 0.65
C MET A 136 -16.21 -20.04 1.32
#